data_AF-A0A1H0HLM9-F1
#
_entry.id   AF-A0A1H0HLM9-F1
#
_cell.length_a   1.000
_cell.length_b   1.000
_cell.length_c   1.000
_cell.angle_alpha   90.00
_cell.angle_beta   90.00
_cell.angle_gamma   90.00
#
_symmetry.space_group_name_H-M   'P 1'
#
loop_
_entity.id
_entity.type
_entity.pdbx_description
1 polymer ?
#
loop_
_entity_poly.entity_id
_entity_poly.type
_entity_poly.pdbx_seq_one_letter_code
_entity_poly.pdbx_strand_id
1 'polypeptide(L)'
;MFVVLYLATVVTAAPAPTFFTVTTTLLFCVGREFDTLAEQALAATAACRAGAGAACATDGTMVAVMARTAAATAERKRKVVPLDECTQRTRAALALYEDLRPTPGIRLGFHPAVIASHSNEWCPAAGSILRAMEGPERPLPTDTRTVVLVEGASDRRAVEALAGRRGRSLLAEGIAVVAMGGATNITKFLVYYGPTGRNLRVAGLYDQGEVRFFRRGLARAGLGDNLSVAAMAALGFHPCVVDLEDELIRALGVSATERLLAENDDLAAFRTMEQQPASIGRPTLALLHRFMGTRGGRKIRYATLMVDALPLDEVPRPLRMLVDQL
;
A
#
# COMPACT_ATOMS: atom_id res chain seq x y z
N MET A 1 2.58 -3.74 35.21
CA MET A 1 1.91 -4.80 34.43
C MET A 1 2.45 -4.70 33.01
N PHE A 2 3.20 -5.71 32.56
CA PHE A 2 4.04 -5.65 31.36
C PHE A 2 3.44 -6.54 30.27
N VAL A 3 3.46 -6.12 29.01
CA VAL A 3 3.12 -6.97 27.87
C VAL A 3 4.26 -6.97 26.86
N VAL A 4 4.60 -8.18 26.45
CA VAL A 4 5.63 -8.57 25.48
C VAL A 4 5.02 -8.48 24.07
N LEU A 5 5.66 -7.77 23.14
CA LEU A 5 5.26 -7.79 21.73
C LEU A 5 5.79 -9.08 21.06
N TYR A 6 4.89 -9.94 20.61
CA TYR A 6 5.18 -11.06 19.72
C TYR A 6 5.04 -10.62 18.26
N LEU A 7 6.08 -10.84 17.45
CA LEU A 7 6.07 -10.69 16.00
C LEU A 7 5.96 -12.07 15.35
N ALA A 8 4.88 -12.34 14.62
CA ALA A 8 4.72 -13.55 13.82
C ALA A 8 4.79 -13.20 12.33
N THR A 9 5.75 -13.76 11.60
CA THR A 9 5.76 -13.71 10.13
C THR A 9 5.52 -15.12 9.61
N VAL A 10 4.50 -15.30 8.78
CA VAL A 10 4.15 -16.59 8.17
C VAL A 10 4.66 -16.60 6.73
N VAL A 11 5.61 -17.48 6.43
CA VAL A 11 5.99 -17.83 5.05
C VAL A 11 5.43 -19.21 4.77
N THR A 12 4.45 -19.32 3.87
CA THR A 12 3.92 -20.60 3.40
C THR A 12 4.49 -20.96 2.04
N ALA A 13 5.11 -22.13 1.96
CA ALA A 13 5.21 -22.92 0.73
C ALA A 13 4.85 -24.36 1.13
N ALA A 14 3.88 -24.96 0.45
CA ALA A 14 3.43 -26.34 0.67
C ALA A 14 3.18 -27.00 -0.70
N PRO A 15 3.36 -28.33 -0.83
CA PRO A 15 2.71 -29.30 0.06
C PRO A 15 3.64 -30.26 0.83
N ALA A 16 3.47 -30.24 2.17
CA ALA A 16 3.68 -31.30 3.20
C ALA A 16 5.09 -31.87 3.52
N PRO A 17 5.31 -32.42 4.73
CA PRO A 17 5.09 -31.81 6.04
C PRO A 17 6.43 -31.76 6.80
N THR A 18 7.03 -30.58 6.91
CA THR A 18 8.04 -30.28 7.94
C THR A 18 8.02 -28.78 8.15
N PHE A 19 7.33 -28.36 9.21
CA PHE A 19 7.15 -26.95 9.54
C PHE A 19 8.43 -26.43 10.21
N PHE A 20 9.18 -25.58 9.51
CA PHE A 20 10.24 -24.77 10.11
C PHE A 20 9.79 -23.31 10.16
N THR A 21 9.57 -22.82 11.38
CA THR A 21 9.24 -21.42 11.67
C THR A 21 10.53 -20.61 11.68
N VAL A 22 10.75 -19.76 10.67
CA VAL A 22 11.88 -18.82 10.65
C VAL A 22 11.38 -17.44 11.10
N THR A 23 11.66 -17.10 12.36
CA THR A 23 11.30 -15.82 12.98
C THR A 23 12.42 -14.80 12.74
N THR A 24 12.19 -13.81 11.88
CA THR A 24 13.11 -12.66 11.78
C THR A 24 12.57 -11.52 12.64
N THR A 25 13.23 -11.29 13.77
CA THR A 25 12.92 -10.22 14.73
C THR A 25 13.63 -8.94 14.32
N LEU A 26 12.91 -7.95 13.78
CA LEU A 26 13.38 -6.56 13.74
C LEU A 26 12.89 -5.85 15.01
N LEU A 27 13.65 -5.97 16.09
CA LEU A 27 13.47 -5.14 17.28
C LEU A 27 14.35 -3.90 17.18
N PHE A 28 13.73 -2.73 17.31
CA PHE A 28 14.41 -1.43 17.41
C PHE A 28 15.17 -1.30 18.73
N CYS A 29 16.49 -1.50 18.70
CA CYS A 29 17.44 -1.01 19.70
C CYS A 29 18.85 -1.03 19.07
N VAL A 30 19.49 0.12 18.87
CA VAL A 30 20.88 0.14 18.39
C VAL A 30 21.76 1.14 19.14
N GLY A 31 22.87 0.62 19.66
CA GLY A 31 24.14 1.30 19.93
C GLY A 31 25.28 0.61 19.17
N ARG A 32 26.51 1.13 19.27
CA ARG A 32 27.71 0.86 18.43
C ARG A 32 28.14 -0.60 18.15
N GLU A 33 27.52 -1.63 18.75
CA GLU A 33 27.81 -3.05 18.47
C GLU A 33 26.87 -3.67 17.41
N PHE A 34 25.89 -2.91 16.91
CA PHE A 34 24.96 -3.37 15.87
C PHE A 34 25.51 -3.19 14.45
N ASP A 35 26.43 -2.24 14.23
CA ASP A 35 27.05 -2.04 12.91
C ASP A 35 27.75 -3.33 12.46
N THR A 36 28.43 -4.02 13.38
CA THR A 36 29.05 -5.33 13.15
C THR A 36 28.06 -6.47 12.92
N LEU A 37 26.89 -6.46 13.55
CA LEU A 37 25.86 -7.51 13.38
C LEU A 37 25.02 -7.29 12.11
N ALA A 38 24.74 -6.03 11.75
CA ALA A 38 24.09 -5.66 10.50
C ALA A 38 25.01 -5.95 9.31
N GLU A 39 26.30 -5.64 9.40
CA GLU A 39 27.30 -6.01 8.38
C GLU A 39 27.39 -7.54 8.21
N GLN A 40 27.37 -8.31 9.31
CA GLN A 40 27.34 -9.78 9.25
C GLN A 40 26.06 -10.33 8.60
N ALA A 41 24.90 -9.74 8.87
CA ALA A 41 23.63 -10.14 8.28
C ALA A 41 23.55 -9.77 6.78
N LEU A 42 24.04 -8.60 6.38
CA LEU A 42 24.16 -8.19 4.98
C LEU A 42 25.16 -9.08 4.22
N ALA A 43 26.30 -9.43 4.82
CA ALA A 43 27.28 -10.35 4.23
C ALA A 43 26.71 -11.77 4.04
N ALA A 44 25.96 -12.29 5.02
CA ALA A 44 25.27 -13.58 4.91
C ALA A 44 24.17 -13.56 3.81
N THR A 45 23.46 -12.44 3.67
CA THR A 45 22.43 -12.25 2.63
C THR A 45 23.05 -12.14 1.23
N ALA A 46 24.21 -11.47 1.11
CA ALA A 46 24.98 -11.39 -0.12
C ALA A 46 25.55 -12.76 -0.54
N ALA A 47 26.02 -13.57 0.41
CA ALA A 47 26.48 -14.94 0.16
C ALA A 47 25.34 -15.87 -0.33
N CYS A 48 24.12 -15.71 0.22
CA CYS A 48 22.92 -16.41 -0.28
C CYS A 48 22.53 -15.98 -1.71
N ARG A 49 22.70 -14.70 -2.08
CA ARG A 49 22.46 -14.20 -3.45
C ARG A 49 23.48 -14.70 -4.47
N ALA A 50 24.71 -15.00 -4.03
CA ALA A 50 25.81 -15.41 -4.91
C ALA A 50 25.77 -16.90 -5.34
N GLY A 51 24.70 -17.64 -5.03
CA GLY A 51 24.47 -18.97 -5.60
C GLY A 51 25.00 -20.16 -4.79
N ALA A 52 25.21 -20.02 -3.47
CA ALA A 52 25.35 -21.18 -2.59
C ALA A 52 23.96 -21.76 -2.26
N GLY A 53 23.42 -22.54 -3.19
CA GLY A 53 22.12 -23.20 -3.04
C GLY A 53 22.06 -24.11 -1.81
N ALA A 54 20.89 -24.13 -1.17
CA ALA A 54 20.42 -25.09 -0.16
C ALA A 54 21.19 -25.21 1.18
N ALA A 55 22.44 -24.78 1.32
CA ALA A 55 23.24 -25.04 2.52
C ALA A 55 23.04 -24.03 3.68
N CYS A 56 22.46 -22.85 3.42
CA CYS A 56 22.33 -21.83 4.47
C CYS A 56 21.13 -22.04 5.41
N ALA A 57 20.23 -22.96 5.08
CA ALA A 57 19.03 -23.25 5.89
C ALA A 57 19.27 -24.30 6.99
N THR A 58 20.36 -25.07 6.92
CA THR A 58 20.56 -26.26 7.77
C THR A 58 21.59 -26.10 8.87
N ASP A 59 22.54 -25.17 8.78
CA ASP A 59 23.49 -24.95 9.88
C ASP A 59 22.98 -23.84 10.80
N GLY A 60 22.70 -24.21 12.06
CA GLY A 60 22.13 -23.38 13.12
C GLY A 60 22.97 -22.18 13.58
N THR A 61 23.87 -21.67 12.74
CA THR A 61 24.65 -20.45 12.97
C THR A 61 23.75 -19.21 13.02
N MET A 62 22.74 -19.10 12.15
CA MET A 62 21.78 -17.98 12.20
C MET A 62 20.91 -18.02 13.47
N VAL A 63 20.51 -19.22 13.89
CA VAL A 63 19.74 -19.46 15.13
C VAL A 63 20.59 -19.14 16.37
N ALA A 64 21.87 -19.51 16.38
CA ALA A 64 22.79 -19.24 17.49
C ALA A 64 23.20 -17.76 17.60
N VAL A 65 23.24 -17.03 16.48
CA VAL A 65 23.41 -15.57 16.47
C VAL A 65 22.16 -14.90 17.05
N MET A 66 20.98 -15.26 16.56
CA MET A 66 19.69 -14.71 17.03
C MET A 66 19.39 -15.00 18.51
N ALA A 67 19.75 -16.19 19.01
CA ALA A 67 19.59 -16.56 20.42
C ALA A 67 20.48 -15.72 21.35
N ARG A 68 21.71 -15.42 20.94
CA ARG A 68 22.62 -14.53 21.69
C ARG A 68 22.12 -13.08 21.70
N THR A 69 21.55 -12.60 20.60
CA THR A 69 20.92 -11.28 20.52
C THR A 69 19.69 -11.17 21.43
N ALA A 70 18.85 -12.22 21.48
CA ALA A 70 17.68 -12.28 22.35
C ALA A 70 18.06 -12.28 23.85
N ALA A 71 19.09 -13.04 24.23
CA ALA A 71 19.59 -13.09 25.60
C ALA A 71 20.16 -11.73 26.06
N ALA A 72 20.96 -11.06 25.23
CA ALA A 72 21.49 -9.72 25.51
C ALA A 72 20.39 -8.64 25.62
N THR A 73 19.25 -8.85 24.96
CA THR A 73 18.09 -7.93 24.98
C THR A 73 17.27 -8.08 26.26
N ALA A 74 17.17 -9.30 26.81
CA ALA A 74 16.42 -9.56 28.04
C ALA A 74 17.02 -8.86 29.28
N GLU A 75 18.33 -8.58 29.25
CA GLU A 75 19.08 -8.00 30.36
C GLU A 75 19.09 -6.46 30.37
N ARG A 76 18.80 -5.81 29.22
CA ARG A 76 18.78 -4.34 29.10
C ARG A 76 17.36 -3.76 29.15
N LYS A 77 16.67 -3.98 30.27
CA LYS A 77 15.46 -3.20 30.61
C LYS A 77 15.87 -1.83 31.16
N ARG A 78 15.36 -0.77 30.54
CA ARG A 78 15.36 0.67 30.94
C ARG A 78 16.22 1.55 30.04
N LYS A 79 15.63 2.07 28.95
CA LYS A 79 15.94 3.42 28.47
C LYS A 79 14.73 3.99 27.73
N VAL A 80 14.29 5.16 28.18
CA VAL A 80 13.30 5.99 27.47
C VAL A 80 13.99 6.52 26.22
N VAL A 81 13.39 6.32 25.05
CA VAL A 81 13.89 6.86 23.78
C VAL A 81 13.19 8.20 23.52
N PRO A 82 13.91 9.27 23.15
CA PRO A 82 13.33 10.54 22.73
C PRO A 82 12.32 10.40 21.57
N LEU A 83 11.28 11.26 21.56
CA LEU A 83 10.12 11.17 20.66
C LEU A 83 10.47 11.43 19.18
N ASP A 84 11.41 12.34 18.94
CA ASP A 84 12.00 12.67 17.64
C ASP A 84 12.74 11.47 17.03
N GLU A 85 13.49 10.76 17.87
CA GLU A 85 14.23 9.57 17.47
C GLU A 85 13.30 8.39 17.17
N CYS A 86 12.24 8.19 17.97
CA CYS A 86 11.18 7.22 17.68
C CYS A 86 10.45 7.52 16.36
N THR A 87 10.23 8.81 16.08
CA THR A 87 9.62 9.30 14.85
C THR A 87 10.48 9.02 13.63
N GLN A 88 11.78 9.34 13.68
CA GLN A 88 12.72 9.08 12.60
C GLN A 88 12.86 7.59 12.30
N ARG A 89 12.89 6.77 13.37
CA ARG A 89 12.99 5.30 13.30
C ARG A 89 11.75 4.65 12.68
N THR A 90 10.56 5.13 13.03
CA THR A 90 9.30 4.63 12.42
C THR A 90 9.24 4.96 10.92
N ARG A 91 9.67 6.18 10.52
CA ARG A 91 9.76 6.55 9.10
C ARG A 91 10.74 5.65 8.33
N ALA A 92 11.90 5.33 8.92
CA ALA A 92 12.90 4.49 8.29
C ALA A 92 12.41 3.04 8.08
N ALA A 93 11.76 2.42 9.07
CA ALA A 93 11.19 1.07 8.90
C ALA A 93 10.06 1.01 7.88
N LEU A 94 9.25 2.07 7.77
CA LEU A 94 8.16 2.09 6.80
C LEU A 94 8.65 2.40 5.37
N ALA A 95 9.71 3.20 5.22
CA ALA A 95 10.42 3.33 3.94
C ALA A 95 11.01 1.98 3.50
N LEU A 96 11.70 1.29 4.41
CA LEU A 96 12.23 -0.06 4.17
C LEU A 96 11.12 -1.07 3.83
N TYR A 97 9.96 -0.99 4.49
CA TYR A 97 8.80 -1.83 4.18
C TYR A 97 8.28 -1.58 2.76
N GLU A 98 8.11 -0.32 2.34
CA GLU A 98 7.63 -0.01 0.98
C GLU A 98 8.68 -0.37 -0.09
N ASP A 99 9.98 -0.25 0.21
CA ASP A 99 11.06 -0.68 -0.70
C ASP A 99 11.15 -2.19 -0.86
N LEU A 100 10.86 -2.96 0.21
CA LEU A 100 10.90 -4.44 0.18
C LEU A 100 9.62 -5.06 -0.41
N ARG A 101 8.48 -4.36 -0.34
CA ARG A 101 7.17 -4.81 -0.81
C ARG A 101 7.07 -5.26 -2.28
N PRO A 102 7.75 -4.62 -3.26
CA PRO A 102 7.68 -5.06 -4.66
C PRO A 102 8.55 -6.29 -4.98
N THR A 103 9.32 -6.84 -4.02
CA THR A 103 10.25 -7.94 -4.29
C THR A 103 9.50 -9.28 -4.47
N PRO A 104 9.58 -9.94 -5.65
CA PRO A 104 8.94 -11.24 -5.85
C PRO A 104 9.43 -12.27 -4.83
N GLY A 105 8.50 -12.98 -4.19
CA GLY A 105 8.81 -13.99 -3.16
C GLY A 105 8.82 -13.48 -1.72
N ILE A 106 8.74 -12.16 -1.49
CA ILE A 106 8.62 -11.59 -0.14
C ILE A 106 7.15 -11.26 0.15
N ARG A 107 6.47 -12.08 0.96
CA ARG A 107 5.17 -11.73 1.55
C ARG A 107 5.39 -11.05 2.90
N LEU A 108 5.31 -9.72 2.93
CA LEU A 108 5.33 -8.96 4.19
C LEU A 108 3.95 -9.06 4.87
N GLY A 109 3.86 -9.86 5.93
CA GLY A 109 2.61 -10.18 6.64
C GLY A 109 2.05 -9.09 7.57
N PHE A 110 2.31 -7.81 7.34
CA PHE A 110 1.86 -6.73 8.25
C PHE A 110 1.21 -5.56 7.51
N HIS A 111 0.06 -5.12 8.03
CA HIS A 111 -0.70 -3.94 7.58
C HIS A 111 -0.44 -2.75 8.53
N PRO A 112 -0.20 -1.51 8.03
CA PRO A 112 0.12 -0.33 8.86
C PRO A 112 -0.88 -0.04 9.99
N ALA A 113 -2.14 -0.42 9.83
CA ALA A 113 -3.18 -0.27 10.86
C ALA A 113 -2.92 -1.07 12.15
N VAL A 114 -2.17 -2.17 12.10
CA VAL A 114 -1.82 -2.99 13.28
C VAL A 114 -0.71 -2.33 14.10
N ILE A 115 0.17 -1.54 13.46
CA ILE A 115 1.13 -0.69 14.16
C ILE A 115 0.35 0.35 15.00
N ALA A 116 -0.69 0.95 14.41
CA ALA A 116 -1.49 2.03 14.99
C ALA A 116 -2.26 1.65 16.27
N SER A 117 -2.87 0.45 16.29
CA SER A 117 -3.75 0.04 17.38
C SER A 117 -2.99 -0.24 18.68
N HIS A 118 -1.76 -0.73 18.60
CA HIS A 118 -0.91 -0.97 19.77
C HIS A 118 -0.01 0.22 20.13
N SER A 119 0.16 1.19 19.22
CA SER A 119 1.05 2.33 19.43
C SER A 119 0.42 3.54 20.12
N ASN A 120 -0.90 3.74 20.05
CA ASN A 120 -1.54 4.91 20.66
C ASN A 120 -1.53 4.88 22.21
N GLU A 121 -1.36 3.71 22.82
CA GLU A 121 -1.20 3.58 24.27
C GLU A 121 0.25 3.86 24.75
N TRP A 122 1.24 3.86 23.84
CA TRP A 122 2.68 3.84 24.19
C TRP A 122 3.50 4.96 23.52
N CYS A 123 3.03 5.53 22.40
CA CYS A 123 3.65 6.63 21.69
C CYS A 123 2.54 7.59 21.19
N PRO A 124 2.31 8.72 21.88
CA PRO A 124 1.34 9.74 21.46
C PRO A 124 1.59 10.28 20.04
N ALA A 125 2.82 10.12 19.51
CA ALA A 125 3.19 10.52 18.15
C ALA A 125 2.93 9.45 17.08
N ALA A 126 2.57 8.21 17.41
CA ALA A 126 2.33 7.21 16.38
C ALA A 126 1.15 7.58 15.47
N GLY A 127 0.08 8.15 16.06
CA GLY A 127 -1.02 8.74 15.31
C GLY A 127 -0.60 9.94 14.45
N SER A 128 0.36 10.77 14.88
CA SER A 128 0.86 11.89 14.07
C SER A 128 1.81 11.43 12.97
N ILE A 129 2.57 10.35 13.18
CA ILE A 129 3.41 9.71 12.17
C ILE A 129 2.56 9.06 11.08
N LEU A 130 1.53 8.29 11.45
CA LEU A 130 0.58 7.72 10.49
C LEU A 130 -0.12 8.82 9.68
N ARG A 131 -0.59 9.88 10.34
CA ARG A 131 -1.16 11.05 9.65
C ARG A 131 -0.16 11.79 8.78
N ALA A 132 1.12 11.85 9.14
CA ALA A 132 2.17 12.42 8.31
C ALA A 132 2.45 11.55 7.08
N MET A 133 2.31 10.23 7.21
CA MET A 133 2.46 9.28 6.11
C MET A 133 1.25 9.19 5.18
N GLU A 134 0.06 9.48 5.70
CA GLU A 134 -1.16 9.71 4.93
C GLU A 134 -1.27 11.17 4.45
N GLY A 135 -0.32 12.03 4.85
CA GLY A 135 -0.24 13.43 4.47
C GLY A 135 0.64 13.65 3.22
N PRO A 136 0.62 14.87 2.67
CA PRO A 136 1.44 15.21 1.50
C PRO A 136 2.93 15.24 1.84
N GLU A 137 3.31 15.35 3.11
CA GLU A 137 4.72 15.37 3.57
C GLU A 137 5.34 13.97 3.67
N ARG A 138 4.64 12.93 3.22
CA ARG A 138 5.19 11.58 3.14
C ARG A 138 6.51 11.61 2.35
N PRO A 139 7.58 10.95 2.84
CA PRO A 139 8.81 10.78 2.08
C PRO A 139 8.54 10.10 0.73
N LEU A 140 9.07 10.68 -0.34
CA LEU A 140 9.09 10.11 -1.68
C LEU A 140 10.55 9.86 -2.08
N PRO A 141 10.80 8.88 -2.98
CA PRO A 141 12.11 8.71 -3.61
C PRO A 141 12.63 10.04 -4.18
N THR A 142 13.93 10.29 -4.05
CA THR A 142 14.56 11.56 -4.41
C THR A 142 14.50 11.85 -5.92
N ASP A 143 14.38 10.82 -6.73
CA ASP A 143 14.22 10.83 -8.19
C ASP A 143 12.75 10.96 -8.65
N THR A 144 11.80 11.13 -7.73
CA THR A 144 10.39 11.30 -8.09
C THR A 144 10.20 12.57 -8.91
N ARG A 145 9.69 12.41 -10.13
CA ARG A 145 9.34 13.49 -11.08
C ARG A 145 7.83 13.68 -11.24
N THR A 146 7.05 12.64 -10.98
CA THR A 146 5.59 12.64 -11.12
C THR A 146 4.91 12.07 -9.88
N VAL A 147 3.84 12.72 -9.43
CA VAL A 147 2.96 12.23 -8.36
C VAL A 147 1.56 12.00 -8.92
N VAL A 148 1.07 10.77 -8.77
CA VAL A 148 -0.29 10.38 -9.10
C VAL A 148 -1.13 10.41 -7.82
N LEU A 149 -2.07 11.34 -7.76
CA LEU A 149 -2.97 11.53 -6.64
C LEU A 149 -4.25 10.71 -6.83
N VAL A 150 -4.57 9.87 -5.86
CA VAL A 150 -5.78 9.05 -5.85
C VAL A 150 -6.47 9.15 -4.49
N GLU A 151 -7.77 8.87 -4.42
CA GLU A 151 -8.53 9.06 -3.19
C GLU A 151 -8.06 8.09 -2.11
N GLY A 152 -7.94 6.81 -2.46
CA GLY A 152 -7.71 5.73 -1.51
C GLY A 152 -6.59 4.75 -1.88
N ALA A 153 -6.30 3.87 -0.93
CA ALA A 153 -5.33 2.80 -1.14
C ALA A 153 -5.79 1.77 -2.19
N SER A 154 -7.11 1.64 -2.41
CA SER A 154 -7.71 0.80 -3.45
C SER A 154 -7.28 1.25 -4.84
N ASP A 155 -7.49 2.53 -5.14
CA ASP A 155 -7.09 3.16 -6.40
C ASP A 155 -5.59 3.06 -6.64
N ARG A 156 -4.79 3.28 -5.59
CA ARG A 156 -3.33 3.12 -5.68
C ARG A 156 -2.97 1.72 -6.15
N ARG A 157 -3.58 0.68 -5.56
CA ARG A 157 -3.33 -0.71 -5.94
C ARG A 157 -3.78 -1.00 -7.38
N ALA A 158 -4.89 -0.43 -7.84
CA ALA A 158 -5.35 -0.60 -9.21
C ALA A 158 -4.39 0.02 -10.24
N VAL A 159 -3.89 1.24 -9.98
CA VAL A 159 -2.92 1.92 -10.85
C VAL A 159 -1.61 1.14 -10.92
N GLU A 160 -1.06 0.75 -9.77
CA GLU A 160 0.17 -0.05 -9.70
C GLU A 160 0.00 -1.41 -10.39
N ALA A 161 -1.13 -2.09 -10.19
CA ALA A 161 -1.42 -3.37 -10.83
C ALA A 161 -1.46 -3.24 -12.36
N LEU A 162 -2.18 -2.24 -12.89
CA LEU A 162 -2.25 -2.03 -14.33
C LEU A 162 -0.88 -1.72 -14.95
N ALA A 163 -0.08 -0.88 -14.28
CA ALA A 163 1.28 -0.60 -14.72
C ALA A 163 2.13 -1.88 -14.74
N GLY A 164 2.07 -2.69 -13.69
CA GLY A 164 2.78 -3.98 -13.61
C GLY A 164 2.37 -4.95 -14.71
N ARG A 165 1.07 -5.07 -15.02
CA ARG A 165 0.57 -5.89 -16.14
C ARG A 165 1.06 -5.42 -17.51
N ARG A 166 1.45 -4.16 -17.62
CA ARG A 166 2.07 -3.58 -18.82
C ARG A 166 3.60 -3.62 -18.78
N GLY A 167 4.19 -4.34 -17.83
CA GLY A 167 5.64 -4.48 -17.68
C GLY A 167 6.34 -3.21 -17.19
N ARG A 168 5.60 -2.27 -16.59
CA ARG A 168 6.11 -0.99 -16.12
C ARG A 168 6.33 -0.99 -14.61
N SER A 169 7.42 -0.35 -14.18
CA SER A 169 7.69 -0.08 -12.77
C SER A 169 7.60 1.41 -12.54
N LEU A 170 6.46 1.87 -12.03
CA LEU A 170 6.21 3.30 -11.81
C LEU A 170 7.29 3.95 -10.94
N LEU A 171 7.73 3.27 -9.87
CA LEU A 171 8.80 3.78 -9.01
C LEU A 171 10.13 3.92 -9.77
N ALA A 172 10.52 2.93 -10.56
CA ALA A 172 11.75 3.01 -11.37
C ALA A 172 11.67 4.07 -12.48
N GLU A 173 10.45 4.45 -12.87
CA GLU A 173 10.18 5.54 -13.81
C GLU A 173 10.06 6.91 -13.11
N GLY A 174 10.31 7.01 -11.80
CA GLY A 174 10.21 8.23 -11.01
C GLY A 174 8.78 8.69 -10.76
N ILE A 175 7.81 7.77 -10.72
CA ILE A 175 6.39 8.04 -10.52
C ILE A 175 5.93 7.45 -9.18
N ALA A 176 5.44 8.31 -8.29
CA ALA A 176 4.87 7.91 -7.01
C ALA A 176 3.33 7.98 -7.04
N VAL A 177 2.65 6.90 -6.63
CA VAL A 177 1.19 6.88 -6.48
C VAL A 177 0.82 7.11 -5.01
N VAL A 178 0.09 8.19 -4.74
CA VAL A 178 -0.20 8.69 -3.39
C VAL A 178 -1.70 8.70 -3.14
N ALA A 179 -2.12 7.91 -2.15
CA ALA A 179 -3.49 7.92 -1.64
C ALA A 179 -3.66 9.11 -0.67
N MET A 180 -4.65 9.96 -0.96
CA MET A 180 -4.86 11.23 -0.22
C MET A 180 -5.70 11.08 1.05
N GLY A 181 -6.35 9.92 1.24
CA GLY A 181 -7.26 9.70 2.36
C GLY A 181 -8.54 10.52 2.24
N GLY A 182 -9.06 10.65 1.02
CA GLY A 182 -10.29 11.40 0.71
C GLY A 182 -10.07 12.60 -0.21
N ALA A 183 -11.01 12.84 -1.13
CA ALA A 183 -10.87 13.86 -2.15
C ALA A 183 -10.88 15.29 -1.63
N THR A 184 -11.45 15.53 -0.45
CA THR A 184 -11.42 16.84 0.20
C THR A 184 -10.00 17.31 0.50
N ASN A 185 -9.03 16.39 0.60
CA ASN A 185 -7.63 16.70 0.82
C ASN A 185 -6.89 17.16 -0.44
N ILE A 186 -7.46 17.02 -1.65
CA ILE A 186 -6.79 17.26 -2.94
C ILE A 186 -6.07 18.61 -3.01
N THR A 187 -6.66 19.68 -2.49
CA THR A 187 -6.05 21.01 -2.50
C THR A 187 -4.71 21.01 -1.75
N LYS A 188 -4.63 20.35 -0.60
CA LYS A 188 -3.41 20.27 0.21
C LYS A 188 -2.30 19.55 -0.56
N PHE A 189 -2.65 18.45 -1.22
CA PHE A 189 -1.71 17.65 -2.01
C PHE A 189 -1.25 18.37 -3.27
N LEU A 190 -2.14 19.03 -4.00
CA LEU A 190 -1.80 19.78 -5.21
C LEU A 190 -0.91 21.00 -4.90
N VAL A 191 -1.19 21.74 -3.82
CA VAL A 191 -0.33 22.86 -3.41
C VAL A 191 1.05 22.36 -2.98
N TYR A 192 1.12 21.23 -2.28
CA TYR A 192 2.41 20.69 -1.82
C TYR A 192 3.26 20.10 -2.95
N TYR A 193 2.65 19.29 -3.83
CA TYR A 193 3.39 18.59 -4.89
C TYR A 193 3.51 19.39 -6.18
N GLY A 194 2.52 20.21 -6.50
CA GLY A 194 2.44 20.95 -7.76
C GLY A 194 3.37 22.16 -7.83
N PRO A 195 3.13 23.07 -8.80
CA PRO A 195 4.04 24.17 -9.14
C PRO A 195 4.38 25.11 -7.99
N THR A 196 3.46 25.32 -7.05
CA THR A 196 3.64 26.21 -5.90
C THR A 196 4.41 25.59 -4.74
N GLY A 197 4.67 24.28 -4.78
CA GLY A 197 5.39 23.54 -3.75
C GLY A 197 6.64 22.87 -4.31
N ARG A 198 6.62 21.54 -4.42
CA ARG A 198 7.75 20.73 -4.91
C ARG A 198 7.95 20.78 -6.43
N ASN A 199 7.06 21.44 -7.17
CA ASN A 199 7.09 21.59 -8.63
C ASN A 199 7.23 20.23 -9.37
N LEU A 200 6.54 19.21 -8.87
CA LEU A 200 6.44 17.91 -9.53
C LEU A 200 5.28 17.92 -10.51
N ARG A 201 5.36 17.07 -11.54
CA ARG A 201 4.19 16.79 -12.39
C ARG A 201 3.15 16.08 -11.53
N VAL A 202 1.90 16.54 -11.61
CA VAL A 202 0.78 15.93 -10.89
C VAL A 202 -0.25 15.38 -11.88
N ALA A 203 -0.79 14.21 -11.57
CA ALA A 203 -1.87 13.55 -12.31
C ALA A 203 -2.79 12.86 -11.29
N GLY A 204 -3.93 12.32 -11.71
CA GLY A 204 -4.78 11.59 -10.77
C GLY A 204 -6.06 11.00 -11.32
N LEU A 205 -6.71 10.21 -10.46
CA LEU A 205 -8.09 9.76 -10.63
C LEU A 205 -8.97 10.47 -9.61
N TYR A 206 -10.23 10.67 -9.97
CA TYR A 206 -11.22 11.23 -9.06
C TYR A 206 -12.64 10.83 -9.45
N ASP A 207 -13.57 10.90 -8.51
CA ASP A 207 -14.96 10.58 -8.80
C ASP A 207 -15.68 11.80 -9.39
N GLN A 208 -16.54 11.60 -10.40
CA GLN A 208 -17.21 12.72 -11.08
C GLN A 208 -18.00 13.60 -10.11
N GLY A 209 -18.58 13.02 -9.05
CA GLY A 209 -19.26 13.73 -7.97
C GLY A 209 -18.37 14.73 -7.20
N GLU A 210 -17.06 14.58 -7.31
CA GLU A 210 -16.04 15.33 -6.57
C GLU A 210 -15.32 16.39 -7.41
N VAL A 211 -15.70 16.54 -8.69
CA VAL A 211 -15.09 17.47 -9.66
C VAL A 211 -14.87 18.88 -9.09
N ARG A 212 -15.78 19.36 -8.23
CA ARG A 212 -15.70 20.69 -7.59
C ARG A 212 -14.48 20.84 -6.68
N PHE A 213 -14.03 19.77 -6.01
CA PHE A 213 -12.87 19.79 -5.12
C PHE A 213 -11.59 19.83 -5.95
N PHE A 214 -11.52 19.04 -7.01
CA PHE A 214 -10.38 19.00 -7.93
C PHE A 214 -10.21 20.32 -8.69
N ARG A 215 -11.28 20.88 -9.26
CA ARG A 215 -11.23 22.21 -9.91
C ARG A 215 -10.67 23.29 -8.99
N ARG A 216 -11.19 23.34 -7.76
CA ARG A 216 -10.73 24.31 -6.75
C ARG A 216 -9.27 24.08 -6.35
N GLY A 217 -8.87 22.82 -6.23
CA GLY A 217 -7.49 22.45 -5.91
C GLY A 217 -6.51 22.83 -7.01
N LEU A 218 -6.86 22.54 -8.27
CA LEU A 218 -6.05 22.88 -9.45
C LEU A 218 -5.87 24.39 -9.61
N ALA A 219 -6.95 25.15 -9.48
CA ALA A 219 -6.93 26.62 -9.44
C ALA A 219 -5.95 27.14 -8.38
N ARG A 220 -6.09 26.66 -7.14
CA ARG A 220 -5.22 27.08 -6.02
C ARG A 220 -3.75 26.66 -6.16
N ALA A 221 -3.48 25.59 -6.89
CA ALA A 221 -2.12 25.14 -7.18
C ALA A 221 -1.52 25.83 -8.41
N GLY A 222 -2.23 26.77 -9.05
CA GLY A 222 -1.75 27.49 -10.23
C GLY A 222 -1.79 26.67 -11.53
N LEU A 223 -2.59 25.60 -11.57
CA LEU A 223 -2.73 24.71 -12.74
C LEU A 223 -3.88 25.09 -13.67
N GLY A 224 -4.65 26.14 -13.32
CA GLY A 224 -5.67 26.75 -14.16
C GLY A 224 -7.02 26.90 -13.45
N ASP A 225 -7.76 27.93 -13.85
CA ASP A 225 -9.08 28.27 -13.30
C ASP A 225 -10.22 27.79 -14.18
N ASN A 226 -11.38 27.49 -13.57
CA ASN A 226 -12.63 27.13 -14.26
C ASN A 226 -12.48 26.02 -15.33
N LEU A 227 -11.56 25.08 -15.10
CA LEU A 227 -11.23 24.03 -16.06
C LEU A 227 -12.43 23.14 -16.39
N SER A 228 -12.69 22.91 -17.68
CA SER A 228 -13.63 21.87 -18.12
C SER A 228 -13.11 20.47 -17.75
N VAL A 229 -13.98 19.46 -17.75
CA VAL A 229 -13.54 18.06 -17.50
C VAL A 229 -12.50 17.63 -18.55
N ALA A 230 -12.67 18.06 -19.81
CA ALA A 230 -11.69 17.79 -20.87
C ALA A 230 -10.34 18.49 -20.60
N ALA A 231 -10.36 19.73 -20.10
CA ALA A 231 -9.14 20.45 -19.74
C ALA A 231 -8.43 19.79 -18.53
N MET A 232 -9.19 19.31 -17.54
CA MET A 232 -8.63 18.54 -16.43
C MET A 232 -7.98 17.23 -16.90
N ALA A 233 -8.64 16.51 -17.81
CA ALA A 233 -8.09 15.28 -18.41
C ALA A 233 -6.82 15.54 -19.24
N ALA A 234 -6.73 16.69 -19.90
CA ALA A 234 -5.51 17.12 -20.60
C ALA A 234 -4.35 17.42 -19.63
N LEU A 235 -4.64 17.84 -18.40
CA LEU A 235 -3.65 18.00 -17.33
C LEU A 235 -3.27 16.68 -16.64
N GLY A 236 -3.96 15.57 -16.94
CA GLY A 236 -3.70 14.27 -16.33
C GLY A 236 -4.67 13.86 -15.21
N PHE A 237 -5.80 14.55 -15.05
CA PHE A 237 -6.83 14.21 -14.06
C PHE A 237 -8.06 13.60 -14.74
N HIS A 238 -8.30 12.31 -14.49
CA HIS A 238 -9.37 11.55 -15.17
C HIS A 238 -10.51 11.21 -14.21
N PRO A 239 -11.78 11.49 -14.58
CA PRO A 239 -12.93 11.17 -13.75
C PRO A 239 -13.37 9.71 -13.90
N CYS A 240 -13.65 9.03 -12.80
CA CYS A 240 -14.53 7.86 -12.72
C CYS A 240 -15.99 8.33 -12.66
N VAL A 241 -16.92 7.62 -13.31
CA VAL A 241 -18.34 8.03 -13.33
C VAL A 241 -18.97 7.97 -11.93
N VAL A 242 -18.84 6.83 -11.25
CA VAL A 242 -19.26 6.66 -9.86
C VAL A 242 -18.03 6.65 -8.96
N ASP A 243 -17.26 5.57 -9.03
CA ASP A 243 -15.95 5.41 -8.43
C ASP A 243 -15.16 4.36 -9.22
N LEU A 244 -13.90 4.11 -8.85
CA LEU A 244 -13.07 3.15 -9.58
C LEU A 244 -13.58 1.71 -9.46
N GLU A 245 -14.17 1.32 -8.33
CA GLU A 245 -14.71 -0.03 -8.18
C GLU A 245 -15.91 -0.27 -9.12
N ASP A 246 -16.79 0.71 -9.28
CA ASP A 246 -17.90 0.63 -10.24
C ASP A 246 -17.37 0.49 -11.69
N GLU A 247 -16.37 1.27 -12.07
CA GLU A 247 -15.75 1.18 -13.42
C GLU A 247 -15.13 -0.20 -13.67
N LEU A 248 -14.44 -0.76 -12.67
CA LEU A 248 -13.83 -2.09 -12.76
C LEU A 248 -14.89 -3.20 -12.87
N ILE A 249 -15.97 -3.13 -12.07
CA ILE A 249 -17.05 -4.12 -12.12
C ILE A 249 -17.83 -4.02 -13.45
N ARG A 250 -18.05 -2.81 -13.96
CA ARG A 250 -18.68 -2.59 -15.28
C ARG A 250 -17.83 -3.15 -16.42
N ALA A 251 -16.52 -2.91 -16.38
CA ALA A 251 -15.60 -3.40 -17.39
C ALA A 251 -15.49 -4.93 -17.37
N LEU A 252 -15.33 -5.51 -16.17
CA LEU A 252 -15.17 -6.96 -16.01
C LEU A 252 -16.50 -7.72 -16.23
N GLY A 253 -17.61 -7.10 -15.87
CA GLY A 253 -18.94 -7.67 -15.90
C GLY A 253 -19.28 -8.50 -14.65
N VAL A 254 -20.59 -8.66 -14.40
CA VAL A 254 -21.15 -9.35 -13.22
C VAL A 254 -20.62 -10.78 -13.09
N SER A 255 -20.71 -11.58 -14.16
CA SER A 255 -20.35 -13.01 -14.09
C SER A 255 -18.87 -13.25 -13.79
N ALA A 256 -17.97 -12.44 -14.37
CA ALA A 256 -16.54 -12.54 -14.09
C ALA A 256 -16.21 -12.03 -12.68
N THR A 257 -16.90 -10.98 -12.21
CA THR A 257 -16.76 -10.50 -10.83
C THR A 257 -17.19 -11.57 -9.83
N GLU A 258 -18.31 -12.27 -10.05
CA GLU A 258 -18.75 -13.37 -9.19
C GLU A 258 -17.79 -14.57 -9.20
N ARG A 259 -17.13 -14.87 -10.33
CA ARG A 259 -16.06 -15.87 -10.38
C ARG A 259 -14.88 -15.46 -9.52
N LEU A 260 -14.45 -14.20 -9.56
CA LEU A 260 -13.41 -13.69 -8.65
C LEU A 260 -13.83 -13.84 -7.18
N LEU A 261 -15.11 -13.59 -6.85
CA LEU A 261 -15.60 -13.83 -5.49
C LEU A 261 -15.51 -15.31 -5.10
N ALA A 262 -15.80 -16.23 -6.03
CA ALA A 262 -15.72 -17.67 -5.80
C ALA A 262 -14.28 -18.13 -5.56
N GLU A 263 -13.35 -17.68 -6.41
CA GLU A 263 -11.92 -17.98 -6.32
C GLU A 263 -11.26 -17.41 -5.06
N ASN A 264 -11.90 -16.44 -4.39
CA ASN A 264 -11.41 -15.77 -3.20
C ASN A 264 -12.31 -15.98 -1.96
N ASP A 265 -13.10 -17.07 -1.95
CA ASP A 265 -13.94 -17.52 -0.83
C ASP A 265 -14.96 -16.49 -0.30
N ASP A 266 -15.38 -15.54 -1.13
CA ASP A 266 -16.33 -14.48 -0.78
C ASP A 266 -17.72 -14.69 -1.40
N LEU A 267 -17.88 -15.61 -2.36
CA LEU A 267 -19.16 -15.78 -3.07
C LEU A 267 -20.31 -16.12 -2.12
N ALA A 268 -20.10 -17.01 -1.15
CA ALA A 268 -21.12 -17.36 -0.16
C ALA A 268 -21.57 -16.12 0.65
N ALA A 269 -20.62 -15.29 1.07
CA ALA A 269 -20.91 -14.06 1.79
C ALA A 269 -21.66 -13.04 0.91
N PHE A 270 -21.37 -12.99 -0.38
CA PHE A 270 -22.12 -12.18 -1.33
C PHE A 270 -23.56 -12.67 -1.46
N ARG A 271 -23.78 -13.98 -1.64
CA ARG A 271 -25.14 -14.56 -1.71
C ARG A 271 -25.96 -14.28 -0.44
N THR A 272 -25.34 -14.34 0.74
CA THR A 272 -26.01 -13.93 1.99
C THR A 272 -26.41 -12.46 1.96
N MET A 273 -25.57 -11.57 1.42
CA MET A 273 -25.88 -10.15 1.31
C MET A 273 -27.02 -9.89 0.30
N GLU A 274 -27.06 -10.62 -0.81
CA GLU A 274 -28.13 -10.49 -1.81
C GLU A 274 -29.51 -10.81 -1.23
N GLN A 275 -29.59 -11.74 -0.28
CA GLN A 275 -30.83 -12.13 0.39
C GLN A 275 -31.31 -11.13 1.46
N GLN A 276 -30.52 -10.11 1.79
CA GLN A 276 -30.90 -9.12 2.81
C GLN A 276 -32.05 -8.22 2.32
N PRO A 277 -32.95 -7.77 3.21
CA PRO A 277 -34.05 -6.86 2.83
C PRO A 277 -33.59 -5.59 2.11
N ALA A 278 -32.43 -5.03 2.51
CA ALA A 278 -31.85 -3.85 1.89
C ALA A 278 -31.36 -4.06 0.44
N SER A 279 -31.24 -5.32 -0.01
CA SER A 279 -30.76 -5.72 -1.33
C SER A 279 -31.89 -6.03 -2.32
N ILE A 280 -33.13 -6.19 -1.85
CA ILE A 280 -34.28 -6.55 -2.68
C ILE A 280 -34.49 -5.49 -3.77
N GLY A 281 -34.64 -5.95 -5.02
CA GLY A 281 -34.89 -5.10 -6.19
C GLY A 281 -33.69 -4.32 -6.70
N ARG A 282 -32.51 -4.45 -6.09
CA ARG A 282 -31.29 -3.81 -6.58
C ARG A 282 -30.64 -4.61 -7.71
N PRO A 283 -30.08 -3.94 -8.73
CA PRO A 283 -29.27 -4.61 -9.75
C PRO A 283 -28.05 -5.31 -9.13
N THR A 284 -27.68 -6.49 -9.62
CA THR A 284 -26.54 -7.28 -9.11
C THR A 284 -25.24 -6.48 -9.14
N LEU A 285 -25.03 -5.63 -10.16
CA LEU A 285 -23.86 -4.75 -10.24
C LEU A 285 -23.78 -3.80 -9.04
N ALA A 286 -24.89 -3.18 -8.64
CA ALA A 286 -24.95 -2.30 -7.47
C ALA A 286 -24.74 -3.07 -6.17
N LEU A 287 -25.16 -4.35 -6.11
CA LEU A 287 -24.89 -5.23 -4.98
C LEU A 287 -23.40 -5.59 -4.92
N LEU A 288 -22.76 -5.96 -6.04
CA LEU A 288 -21.33 -6.24 -6.09
C LEU A 288 -20.51 -5.02 -5.64
N HIS A 289 -20.87 -3.84 -6.15
CA HIS A 289 -20.26 -2.57 -5.75
C HIS A 289 -20.38 -2.34 -4.24
N ARG A 290 -21.60 -2.47 -3.69
CA ARG A 290 -21.83 -2.41 -2.25
C ARG A 290 -21.02 -3.45 -1.48
N PHE A 291 -20.94 -4.69 -2.00
CA PHE A 291 -20.22 -5.79 -1.36
C PHE A 291 -18.75 -5.46 -1.13
N MET A 292 -18.10 -4.80 -2.10
CA MET A 292 -16.71 -4.35 -2.00
C MET A 292 -16.52 -3.42 -0.80
N GLY A 293 -17.51 -2.59 -0.47
CA GLY A 293 -17.49 -1.66 0.66
C GLY A 293 -17.84 -2.26 2.04
N THR A 294 -18.29 -3.51 2.15
CA THR A 294 -18.83 -4.03 3.43
C THR A 294 -17.79 -4.45 4.47
N ARG A 295 -16.52 -4.67 4.09
CA ARG A 295 -15.44 -5.03 5.01
C ARG A 295 -14.19 -4.20 4.77
N GLY A 296 -13.53 -3.80 5.86
CA GLY A 296 -12.25 -3.11 5.79
C GLY A 296 -11.23 -3.91 4.97
N GLY A 297 -10.55 -3.23 4.04
CA GLY A 297 -9.53 -3.83 3.18
C GLY A 297 -10.04 -4.63 1.97
N ARG A 298 -11.35 -4.93 1.87
CA ARG A 298 -11.88 -5.68 0.72
C ARG A 298 -11.69 -4.92 -0.59
N LYS A 299 -12.05 -3.62 -0.63
CA LYS A 299 -11.80 -2.75 -1.79
C LYS A 299 -10.34 -2.83 -2.26
N ILE A 300 -9.39 -2.68 -1.34
CA ILE A 300 -7.95 -2.74 -1.62
C ILE A 300 -7.54 -4.08 -2.23
N ARG A 301 -8.04 -5.20 -1.69
CA ARG A 301 -7.75 -6.54 -2.22
C ARG A 301 -8.32 -6.72 -3.63
N TYR A 302 -9.60 -6.39 -3.81
CA TYR A 302 -10.28 -6.61 -5.08
C TYR A 302 -9.86 -5.65 -6.18
N ALA A 303 -9.33 -4.46 -5.86
CA ALA A 303 -8.75 -3.56 -6.85
C ALA A 303 -7.68 -4.28 -7.70
N THR A 304 -6.72 -4.97 -7.07
CA THR A 304 -5.70 -5.74 -7.78
C THR A 304 -6.30 -6.93 -8.51
N LEU A 305 -7.16 -7.73 -7.85
CA LEU A 305 -7.77 -8.92 -8.47
C LEU A 305 -8.60 -8.59 -9.72
N MET A 306 -9.40 -7.52 -9.68
CA MET A 306 -10.19 -7.08 -10.82
C MET A 306 -9.30 -6.55 -11.95
N VAL A 307 -8.25 -5.78 -11.62
CA VAL A 307 -7.29 -5.30 -12.62
C VAL A 307 -6.52 -6.46 -13.25
N ASP A 308 -6.14 -7.48 -12.50
CA ASP A 308 -5.43 -8.66 -13.01
C ASP A 308 -6.29 -9.51 -13.94
N ALA A 309 -7.59 -9.59 -13.66
CA ALA A 309 -8.55 -10.36 -14.45
C ALA A 309 -9.01 -9.64 -15.74
N LEU A 310 -8.88 -8.31 -15.83
CA LEU A 310 -9.34 -7.54 -16.99
C LEU A 310 -8.50 -7.83 -18.25
N PRO A 311 -9.09 -8.05 -19.43
CA PRO A 311 -8.35 -7.94 -20.69
C PRO A 311 -7.71 -6.53 -20.82
N LEU A 312 -6.49 -6.44 -21.37
CA LEU A 312 -5.76 -5.16 -21.44
C LEU A 312 -6.42 -4.13 -22.38
N ASP A 313 -7.25 -4.60 -23.32
CA ASP A 313 -8.08 -3.82 -24.23
C ASP A 313 -9.44 -3.42 -23.63
N GLU A 314 -9.86 -4.03 -22.52
CA GLU A 314 -11.11 -3.74 -21.82
C GLU A 314 -10.91 -2.88 -20.55
N VAL A 315 -9.68 -2.41 -20.28
CA VAL A 315 -9.39 -1.57 -19.12
C VAL A 315 -10.27 -0.30 -19.14
N PRO A 316 -10.94 0.04 -18.02
CA PRO A 316 -11.82 1.20 -17.98
C PRO A 316 -11.06 2.47 -18.32
N ARG A 317 -11.71 3.34 -19.10
CA ARG A 317 -11.11 4.52 -19.70
C ARG A 317 -10.33 5.39 -18.70
N PRO A 318 -10.84 5.73 -17.49
CA PRO A 318 -10.12 6.61 -16.57
C PRO A 318 -8.75 6.04 -16.16
N LEU A 319 -8.73 4.75 -15.80
CA LEU A 319 -7.52 4.04 -15.38
C LEU A 319 -6.53 3.87 -16.55
N ARG A 320 -7.04 3.50 -17.73
CA ARG A 320 -6.24 3.39 -18.97
C ARG A 320 -5.60 4.72 -19.33
N MET A 321 -6.38 5.80 -19.39
CA MET A 321 -5.89 7.12 -19.78
C MET A 321 -4.90 7.69 -18.78
N LEU A 322 -5.10 7.45 -17.49
CA LEU A 322 -4.11 7.83 -16.49
C LEU A 322 -2.77 7.14 -16.80
N VAL A 323 -2.74 5.80 -16.83
CA VAL A 323 -1.49 5.05 -17.00
C VAL A 323 -0.83 5.32 -18.37
N ASP A 324 -1.60 5.52 -19.44
CA ASP A 324 -1.09 5.90 -20.77
C ASP A 324 -0.38 7.27 -20.75
N GLN A 325 -0.76 8.18 -19.85
CA GLN A 325 -0.20 9.53 -19.75
C GLN A 325 0.97 9.68 -18.77
N LEU A 326 1.27 8.66 -17.95
CA LEU A 326 2.40 8.68 -17.02
C LEU A 326 3.72 8.41 -17.74
#